data_AF-A0A814M789-F1
#
_entry.id   AF-A0A814M789-F1
#
_cell.length_a   1.000
_cell.length_b   1.000
_cell.length_c   1.000
_cell.angle_alpha   90.00
_cell.angle_beta   90.00
_cell.angle_gamma   90.00
#
_symmetry.space_group_name_H-M   'P 1'
#
loop_
_entity.id
_entity.type
_entity.pdbx_description
1 polymer ?
#
loop_
_entity_poly.entity_id
_entity_poly.type
_entity_poly.pdbx_seq_one_letter_code
_entity_poly.pdbx_strand_id
1 'polypeptide(L)'
;MPPPCVIETCKRKSRALCHCCSKNLCLDHLKDHNDLIHSQLNPLVDEINTLDNQISALNVDEIIDKCRQKLDKWRHDCYNIIDRFYEEKCQELQQHCVQQADQKRKKIHELKLKTNELIQEQEATHDDIFSLKATINDIKRDVNQFEENGIIVDVHPLIIN
;
A
#
# COMPACT_ATOMS: atom_id res chain seq x y z
N MET A 1 70.46 16.70 -17.22
CA MET A 1 69.90 17.99 -17.71
C MET A 1 68.55 18.21 -17.02
N PRO A 2 68.24 19.42 -16.51
CA PRO A 2 66.90 19.67 -15.97
C PRO A 2 65.86 19.54 -17.09
N PRO A 3 64.73 18.86 -16.87
CA PRO A 3 63.69 18.72 -17.89
C PRO A 3 63.17 20.12 -18.29
N PRO A 4 62.69 20.29 -19.54
CA PRO A 4 62.01 21.52 -19.93
C PRO A 4 60.73 21.71 -19.10
N CYS A 5 60.27 22.96 -18.99
CA CYS A 5 58.95 23.24 -18.44
C CYS A 5 57.88 22.50 -19.26
N VAL A 6 56.87 21.94 -18.59
CA VAL A 6 55.80 21.15 -19.24
C VAL A 6 54.93 21.96 -20.20
N ILE A 7 54.95 23.28 -20.08
CA ILE A 7 54.25 24.19 -20.99
C ILE A 7 55.08 24.33 -22.27
N GLU A 8 54.56 23.79 -23.38
CA GLU A 8 55.28 23.66 -24.66
C GLU A 8 55.78 24.99 -25.24
N THR A 9 55.08 26.08 -24.96
CA THR A 9 55.47 27.44 -25.39
C THR A 9 56.58 28.05 -24.52
N CYS A 10 56.95 27.41 -23.41
CA CYS A 10 57.95 27.91 -22.48
C CYS A 10 59.36 27.41 -22.81
N LYS A 11 60.25 28.31 -23.24
CA LYS A 11 61.66 27.98 -23.51
C LYS A 11 62.53 27.82 -22.24
N ARG A 12 61.96 27.98 -21.04
CA ARG A 12 62.71 27.94 -19.77
C ARG A 12 62.82 26.51 -19.25
N LYS A 13 63.96 26.17 -18.63
CA LYS A 13 64.14 24.88 -17.95
C LYS A 13 63.27 24.82 -16.69
N SER A 14 62.74 23.63 -16.39
CA SER A 14 62.06 23.37 -15.12
C SER A 14 63.02 23.65 -13.96
N ARG A 15 62.48 24.27 -12.91
CA ARG A 15 63.21 24.54 -11.66
C ARG A 15 62.57 23.85 -10.46
N ALA A 16 61.34 23.36 -10.60
CA ALA A 16 60.62 22.66 -9.55
C ALA A 16 59.58 21.71 -10.14
N LEU A 17 59.32 20.61 -9.43
CA LEU A 17 58.23 19.68 -9.71
C LEU A 17 57.04 20.08 -8.83
N CYS A 18 55.88 20.34 -9.42
CA CYS A 18 54.65 20.45 -8.65
C CYS A 18 54.22 19.04 -8.23
N HIS A 19 54.28 18.75 -6.93
CA HIS A 19 53.94 17.42 -6.39
C HIS A 19 52.43 17.12 -6.43
N CYS A 20 51.56 18.12 -6.49
CA CYS A 20 50.12 17.94 -6.59
C CYS A 20 49.70 17.40 -7.97
N CYS A 21 50.44 17.75 -9.02
CA CYS A 21 50.07 17.44 -10.41
C CYS A 21 51.15 16.65 -11.16
N SER A 22 52.28 16.37 -10.51
CA SER A 22 53.49 15.75 -11.08
C SER A 22 54.03 16.45 -12.34
N LYS A 23 53.89 17.78 -12.40
CA LYS A 23 54.29 18.62 -13.55
C LYS A 23 55.58 19.38 -13.28
N ASN A 24 56.55 19.27 -14.19
CA ASN A 24 57.81 20.01 -14.14
C ASN A 24 57.62 21.45 -14.63
N LEU A 25 57.78 22.44 -13.76
CA LEU A 25 57.48 23.86 -14.05
C LEU A 25 58.71 24.75 -13.82
N CYS A 26 58.83 25.81 -14.61
CA CYS A 26 59.73 26.91 -14.28
C CYS A 26 59.12 27.75 -13.14
N LEU A 27 59.91 28.60 -12.49
CA LEU A 27 59.44 29.35 -11.30
C LEU A 27 58.21 30.22 -11.60
N ASP A 28 58.18 30.91 -12.75
CA ASP A 28 57.06 31.76 -13.15
C ASP A 28 55.79 30.94 -13.36
N HIS A 29 55.86 29.84 -14.11
CA HIS A 29 54.68 28.99 -14.32
C HIS A 29 54.27 28.18 -13.09
N LEU A 30 55.18 27.93 -12.14
CA LEU A 30 54.80 27.36 -10.84
C LEU A 30 54.02 28.39 -10.01
N LYS A 31 54.43 29.66 -10.06
CA LYS A 31 53.70 30.76 -9.42
C LYS A 31 52.32 30.93 -10.06
N ASP A 32 52.25 31.04 -11.39
CA ASP A 32 50.97 31.17 -12.12
C ASP A 32 50.07 29.95 -11.89
N HIS A 33 50.64 28.74 -11.79
CA HIS A 33 49.90 27.52 -11.47
C HIS A 33 49.31 27.55 -10.07
N ASN A 34 50.08 28.01 -9.07
CA ASN A 34 49.58 28.16 -7.70
C ASN A 34 48.55 29.29 -7.60
N ASP A 35 48.77 30.40 -8.28
CA ASP A 35 47.83 31.52 -8.35
C ASP A 35 46.51 31.09 -9.01
N LEU A 36 46.58 30.26 -10.07
CA LEU A 36 45.40 29.67 -10.71
C LEU A 36 44.64 28.73 -9.77
N ILE A 37 45.35 27.85 -9.04
CA ILE A 37 44.70 26.97 -8.05
C ILE A 37 44.05 27.79 -6.93
N HIS A 38 44.74 28.80 -6.41
CA HIS A 38 44.18 29.68 -5.39
C HIS A 38 42.99 30.48 -5.90
N SER A 39 43.00 30.90 -7.17
CA SER A 39 41.87 31.61 -7.79
C SER A 39 40.60 30.75 -7.90
N GLN A 40 40.72 29.42 -7.90
CA GLN A 40 39.58 28.49 -7.93
C GLN A 40 38.90 28.35 -6.56
N LEU A 41 39.57 28.71 -5.46
CA LEU A 41 38.98 28.59 -4.12
C LEU A 41 37.82 29.57 -3.91
N ASN A 42 37.93 30.78 -4.44
CA ASN A 42 36.86 31.79 -4.29
C ASN A 42 35.54 31.35 -4.95
N PRO A 43 35.51 30.89 -6.22
CA PRO A 43 34.31 30.30 -6.81
C PRO A 43 33.70 29.15 -5.98
N LEU A 44 34.53 28.27 -5.42
CA LEU A 44 34.03 27.17 -4.59
C LEU A 44 33.39 27.67 -3.29
N VAL A 45 33.96 28.71 -2.66
CA VAL A 45 33.35 29.35 -1.48
C VAL A 45 32.00 29.99 -1.86
N ASP A 46 31.92 30.63 -3.01
CA ASP A 46 30.67 31.23 -3.50
C ASP A 46 29.60 30.15 -3.79
N GLU A 47 29.99 29.01 -4.35
CA GLU A 47 29.11 27.85 -4.56
C GLU A 47 28.62 27.27 -3.22
N ILE A 48 29.52 27.09 -2.24
CA ILE A 48 29.17 26.61 -0.89
C ILE A 48 28.18 27.56 -0.23
N ASN A 49 28.44 28.86 -0.27
CA ASN A 49 27.55 29.87 0.30
C ASN A 49 26.19 29.91 -0.40
N THR A 50 26.17 29.69 -1.73
CA THR A 50 24.93 29.60 -2.48
C THR A 50 24.10 28.39 -2.05
N LEU A 51 24.72 27.22 -1.87
CA LEU A 51 24.05 26.02 -1.36
C LEU A 51 23.56 26.21 0.07
N ASP A 52 24.35 26.83 0.94
CA ASP A 52 23.98 27.12 2.33
C ASP A 52 22.76 28.06 2.41
N ASN A 53 22.74 29.10 1.58
CA ASN A 53 21.59 30.00 1.45
C ASN A 53 20.35 29.28 0.92
N GLN A 54 20.51 28.39 -0.06
CA GLN A 54 19.39 27.59 -0.57
C GLN A 54 18.79 26.68 0.51
N ILE A 55 19.64 25.99 1.27
CA ILE A 55 19.23 25.13 2.38
C ILE A 55 18.53 25.97 3.46
N SER A 56 19.10 27.13 3.80
CA SER A 56 18.53 28.06 4.79
C SER A 56 17.19 28.66 4.35
N ALA A 57 16.98 28.81 3.04
CA ALA A 57 15.71 29.27 2.47
C ALA A 57 14.65 28.16 2.36
N LEU A 58 14.99 26.89 2.59
CA LEU A 58 14.00 25.82 2.59
C LEU A 58 13.03 26.02 3.75
N ASN A 59 11.75 26.14 3.42
CA ASN A 59 10.69 26.11 4.40
C ASN A 59 10.42 24.66 4.82
N VAL A 60 11.18 24.19 5.82
CA VAL A 60 11.07 22.81 6.34
C VAL A 60 9.66 22.52 6.83
N ASP A 61 8.99 23.49 7.47
CA ASP A 61 7.62 23.32 7.95
C ASP A 61 6.64 23.08 6.79
N GLU A 62 6.77 23.81 5.69
CA GLU A 62 5.95 23.58 4.50
C GLU A 62 6.20 22.20 3.87
N ILE A 63 7.45 21.73 3.87
CA ILE A 63 7.80 20.38 3.40
C ILE A 63 7.16 19.31 4.30
N ILE A 64 7.27 19.47 5.62
CA ILE A 64 6.66 18.57 6.60
C ILE A 64 5.13 18.56 6.45
N ASP A 65 4.50 19.71 6.29
CA ASP A 65 3.05 19.81 6.12
C ASP A 65 2.58 19.13 4.84
N LYS A 66 3.31 19.26 3.73
CA LYS A 66 3.04 18.48 2.51
C LYS A 66 3.16 16.98 2.74
N CYS A 67 4.13 16.52 3.52
CA CYS A 67 4.26 15.11 3.88
C CYS A 67 3.10 14.65 4.77
N ARG A 68 2.69 15.45 5.76
CA ARG A 68 1.53 15.16 6.63
C ARG A 68 0.24 15.06 5.83
N GLN A 69 -0.02 15.99 4.91
CA GLN A 69 -1.21 15.93 4.04
C GLN A 69 -1.27 14.63 3.23
N LYS A 70 -0.13 14.11 2.76
CA LYS A 70 -0.08 12.81 2.07
C LYS A 70 -0.41 11.65 3.01
N LEU A 71 0.09 11.68 4.25
CA LEU A 71 -0.22 10.67 5.28
C LEU A 71 -1.69 10.73 5.70
N ASP A 72 -2.26 11.91 5.87
CA ASP A 72 -3.67 12.10 6.21
C ASP A 72 -4.58 11.61 5.10
N LYS A 73 -4.22 11.90 3.85
CA LYS A 73 -4.94 11.35 2.69
C LYS A 73 -4.87 9.83 2.68
N TRP A 74 -3.68 9.25 2.82
CA TRP A 74 -3.51 7.80 2.90
C TRP A 74 -4.36 7.18 4.02
N ARG A 75 -4.34 7.79 5.21
CA ARG A 75 -5.15 7.35 6.36
C ARG A 75 -6.65 7.37 6.02
N HIS A 76 -7.13 8.45 5.42
CA HIS A 76 -8.53 8.59 5.04
C HIS A 76 -8.93 7.57 3.97
N ASP A 77 -8.10 7.40 2.95
CA ASP A 77 -8.32 6.42 1.88
C ASP A 77 -8.37 4.99 2.43
N CYS A 78 -7.51 4.65 3.39
CA CYS A 78 -7.55 3.36 4.08
C CYS A 78 -8.86 3.13 4.85
N TYR A 79 -9.34 4.11 5.62
CA TYR A 79 -10.62 3.97 6.32
C TYR A 79 -11.78 3.79 5.36
N ASN A 80 -11.82 4.55 4.26
CA ASN A 80 -12.87 4.40 3.25
C ASN A 80 -12.89 2.99 2.64
N ILE A 81 -11.73 2.37 2.44
CA ILE A 81 -11.64 0.99 1.95
C ILE A 81 -12.17 0.00 3.00
N ILE A 82 -11.81 0.18 4.27
CA ILE A 82 -12.28 -0.66 5.37
C ILE A 82 -13.80 -0.57 5.50
N ASP A 83 -14.35 0.64 5.50
CA ASP A 83 -15.80 0.87 5.64
C ASP A 83 -16.56 0.26 4.46
N ARG A 84 -16.08 0.48 3.23
CA ARG A 84 -16.70 -0.13 2.03
C ARG A 84 -16.69 -1.65 2.11
N PHE A 85 -15.55 -2.24 2.48
CA PHE A 85 -15.44 -3.70 2.60
C PHE A 85 -16.37 -4.25 3.69
N TYR A 86 -16.48 -3.56 4.83
CA TYR A 86 -17.42 -3.91 5.88
C TYR A 86 -18.88 -3.89 5.38
N GLU A 87 -19.29 -2.82 4.69
CA GLU A 87 -20.64 -2.71 4.12
C GLU A 87 -20.93 -3.81 3.10
N GLU A 88 -19.98 -4.11 2.21
CA GLU A 88 -20.08 -5.23 1.25
C GLU A 88 -20.32 -6.56 1.99
N LYS A 89 -19.57 -6.84 3.07
CA LYS A 89 -19.74 -8.06 3.85
C LYS A 89 -21.05 -8.11 4.62
N CYS A 90 -21.55 -6.98 5.12
CA CYS A 90 -22.89 -6.91 5.70
C CYS A 90 -23.98 -7.23 4.67
N GLN A 91 -23.84 -6.73 3.43
CA GLN A 91 -24.78 -7.02 2.35
C GLN A 91 -24.75 -8.50 1.96
N GLU A 92 -23.55 -9.09 1.81
CA GLU A 92 -23.39 -10.53 1.57
C GLU A 92 -24.07 -11.36 2.65
N LEU A 93 -23.87 -11.01 3.92
CA LEU A 93 -24.49 -11.69 5.07
C LEU A 93 -26.02 -11.60 5.00
N GLN A 94 -26.56 -10.41 4.75
CA GLN A 94 -28.00 -10.19 4.64
C GLN A 94 -28.60 -11.01 3.50
N GLN A 95 -27.96 -11.00 2.32
CA GLN A 95 -28.41 -11.79 1.17
C GLN A 95 -28.40 -13.28 1.48
N HIS A 96 -27.36 -13.78 2.13
CA HIS A 96 -27.28 -15.18 2.52
C HIS A 96 -28.39 -15.57 3.52
N CYS A 97 -28.66 -14.73 4.54
CA CYS A 97 -29.80 -14.94 5.46
C CYS A 97 -31.13 -15.03 4.72
N VAL A 98 -31.40 -14.09 3.81
CA VAL A 98 -32.65 -14.05 3.04
C VAL A 98 -32.79 -15.30 2.17
N GLN A 99 -31.72 -15.69 1.47
CA GLN A 99 -31.71 -16.88 0.63
C GLN A 99 -31.98 -18.15 1.43
N GLN A 100 -31.39 -18.31 2.62
CA GLN A 100 -31.66 -19.45 3.48
C GLN A 100 -33.12 -19.48 3.93
N ALA A 101 -33.67 -18.35 4.37
CA ALA A 101 -35.08 -18.25 4.76
C ALA A 101 -36.02 -18.61 3.61
N ASP A 102 -35.75 -18.13 2.40
CA ASP A 102 -36.56 -18.43 1.21
C ASP A 102 -36.48 -19.90 0.81
N GLN A 103 -35.31 -20.54 0.93
CA GLN A 103 -35.19 -21.99 0.72
C GLN A 103 -36.06 -22.77 1.70
N LYS A 104 -36.12 -22.37 2.98
CA LYS A 104 -37.02 -23.02 3.95
C LYS A 104 -38.49 -22.79 3.60
N ARG A 105 -38.86 -21.57 3.20
CA ARG A 105 -40.24 -21.27 2.75
C ARG A 105 -40.66 -22.11 1.55
N LYS A 106 -39.76 -22.32 0.58
CA LYS A 106 -40.01 -23.21 -0.58
C LYS A 106 -40.27 -24.65 -0.14
N LYS A 107 -39.44 -25.22 0.75
CA LYS A 107 -39.66 -26.57 1.30
C LYS A 107 -41.01 -26.68 2.04
N ILE A 108 -41.38 -25.67 2.82
CA ILE A 108 -42.69 -25.62 3.49
C ILE A 108 -43.83 -25.59 2.46
N HIS A 109 -43.68 -24.82 1.39
CA HIS A 109 -44.67 -24.76 0.32
C HIS A 109 -44.83 -26.11 -0.39
N GLU A 110 -43.72 -26.77 -0.74
CA GLU A 110 -43.72 -28.12 -1.32
C GLU A 110 -44.41 -29.14 -0.41
N LEU A 111 -44.13 -29.08 0.91
CA LEU A 111 -44.84 -29.91 1.89
C LEU A 111 -46.35 -29.66 1.90
N LYS A 112 -46.78 -28.40 1.81
CA LYS A 112 -48.21 -28.06 1.76
C LYS A 112 -48.88 -28.62 0.51
N LEU A 113 -48.22 -28.51 -0.65
CA LEU A 113 -48.72 -29.07 -1.91
C LEU A 113 -48.88 -30.59 -1.79
N LYS A 114 -47.81 -31.29 -1.39
CA LYS A 114 -47.84 -32.76 -1.23
C LYS A 114 -48.90 -33.22 -0.22
N THR A 115 -49.07 -32.47 0.87
CA THR A 115 -50.12 -32.78 1.86
C THR A 115 -51.51 -32.63 1.27
N ASN A 116 -51.75 -31.58 0.47
CA ASN A 116 -53.04 -31.36 -0.19
C ASN A 116 -53.33 -32.44 -1.24
N GLU A 117 -52.34 -32.87 -2.02
CA GLU A 117 -52.48 -33.96 -3.00
C GLU A 117 -52.93 -35.26 -2.30
N LEU A 118 -52.24 -35.67 -1.24
CA LEU A 118 -52.60 -36.86 -0.46
C LEU A 118 -54.01 -36.77 0.16
N ILE A 119 -54.45 -35.58 0.59
CA ILE A 119 -55.81 -35.36 1.10
C ILE A 119 -56.84 -35.50 -0.02
N GLN A 120 -56.56 -34.95 -1.21
CA GLN A 120 -57.47 -35.01 -2.36
C GLN A 120 -57.62 -36.43 -2.89
N GLU A 121 -56.52 -37.17 -2.98
CA GLU A 121 -56.49 -38.55 -3.47
C GLU A 121 -57.09 -39.54 -2.44
N GLN A 122 -57.13 -39.17 -1.16
CA GLN A 122 -57.54 -40.04 -0.04
C GLN A 122 -56.72 -41.34 0.11
N GLU A 123 -55.54 -41.40 -0.52
CA GLU A 123 -54.66 -42.57 -0.58
C GLU A 123 -53.31 -42.33 0.12
N ALA A 124 -53.33 -41.75 1.32
CA ALA A 124 -52.09 -41.56 2.08
C ALA A 124 -51.57 -42.88 2.66
N THR A 125 -50.31 -43.24 2.37
CA THR A 125 -49.65 -44.38 3.00
C THR A 125 -49.00 -44.00 4.32
N HIS A 126 -48.66 -45.00 5.14
CA HIS A 126 -47.88 -44.77 6.36
C HIS A 126 -46.49 -44.16 6.04
N ASP A 127 -45.90 -44.55 4.92
CA ASP A 127 -44.59 -44.03 4.47
C ASP A 127 -44.68 -42.56 4.05
N ASP A 128 -45.78 -42.14 3.42
CA ASP A 128 -46.02 -40.73 3.10
C ASP A 128 -46.10 -39.87 4.36
N ILE A 129 -46.88 -40.32 5.35
CA ILE A 129 -47.00 -39.62 6.63
C ILE A 129 -45.64 -39.56 7.35
N PHE A 130 -44.89 -40.66 7.33
CA PHE A 130 -43.56 -40.71 7.93
C PHE A 130 -42.60 -39.73 7.26
N SER A 131 -42.57 -39.70 5.92
CA SER A 131 -41.74 -38.79 5.13
C SER A 131 -42.08 -37.31 5.39
N LEU A 132 -43.38 -36.98 5.44
CA LEU A 132 -43.85 -35.62 5.78
C LEU A 132 -43.39 -35.21 7.18
N LYS A 133 -43.58 -36.09 8.19
CA LYS A 133 -43.13 -35.82 9.57
C LYS A 133 -41.63 -35.64 9.68
N ALA A 134 -40.85 -36.47 8.99
CA ALA A 134 -39.39 -36.35 8.96
C ALA A 134 -38.97 -34.97 8.43
N THR A 135 -39.55 -34.57 7.29
CA THR A 135 -39.24 -33.27 6.66
C THR A 135 -39.65 -32.10 7.55
N ILE A 136 -40.82 -32.16 8.20
CA ILE A 136 -41.27 -31.15 9.17
C ILE A 136 -40.27 -31.01 10.33
N ASN A 137 -39.80 -32.13 10.87
CA ASN A 137 -38.85 -32.13 11.98
C ASN A 137 -37.47 -31.58 11.56
N ASP A 138 -37.02 -31.87 10.35
CA ASP A 138 -35.78 -31.31 9.82
C ASP A 138 -35.88 -29.80 9.62
N ILE A 139 -36.99 -29.30 9.04
CA ILE A 139 -37.22 -27.86 8.90
C ILE A 139 -37.27 -27.17 10.27
N LYS A 140 -37.95 -27.77 11.25
CA LYS A 140 -37.98 -27.24 12.63
C LYS A 140 -36.58 -27.15 13.25
N ARG A 141 -35.78 -28.21 13.11
CA ARG A 141 -34.40 -28.24 13.63
C ARG A 141 -33.56 -27.15 13.00
N ASP A 142 -33.64 -27.00 11.68
CA ASP A 142 -32.88 -26.01 10.94
C ASP A 142 -33.28 -24.57 11.33
N VAL A 143 -34.59 -24.30 11.51
CA VAL A 143 -35.07 -22.98 11.95
C VAL A 143 -34.59 -22.68 13.36
N ASN A 144 -34.71 -23.63 14.29
CA ASN A 144 -34.25 -23.45 15.66
C ASN A 144 -32.73 -23.19 15.71
N GLN A 145 -31.94 -23.94 14.93
CA GLN A 145 -30.50 -23.71 14.85
C GLN A 145 -30.15 -22.31 14.32
N PHE A 146 -30.92 -21.82 13.34
CA PHE A 146 -30.72 -20.48 12.80
C PHE A 146 -31.11 -19.38 13.79
N GLU A 147 -32.18 -19.57 14.58
CA GLU A 147 -32.58 -18.64 15.63
C GLU A 147 -31.60 -18.63 16.81
N GLU A 148 -31.09 -19.80 17.23
CA GLU A 148 -30.20 -19.93 18.39
C GLU A 148 -28.76 -19.48 18.09
N ASN A 149 -28.21 -19.88 16.94
CA ASN A 149 -26.78 -19.71 16.65
C ASN A 149 -26.48 -18.63 15.60
N GLY A 150 -27.49 -18.18 14.87
CA GLY A 150 -27.30 -17.27 13.74
C GLY A 150 -26.33 -17.82 12.69
N ILE A 151 -25.67 -16.91 11.97
CA ILE A 151 -24.57 -17.24 11.05
C ILE A 151 -23.25 -17.03 11.80
N ILE A 152 -22.42 -18.06 11.82
CA ILE A 152 -21.06 -17.97 12.36
C ILE A 152 -20.21 -17.16 11.38
N VAL A 153 -19.72 -16.02 11.82
CA VAL A 153 -18.78 -15.18 11.07
C VAL A 153 -17.43 -15.26 11.74
N ASP A 154 -16.42 -15.69 10.99
CA ASP A 154 -15.04 -15.74 11.47
C ASP A 154 -14.32 -14.43 11.13
N VAL A 155 -13.84 -13.74 12.15
CA VAL A 155 -13.24 -12.40 12.02
C VAL A 155 -11.80 -12.45 12.49
N HIS A 156 -10.90 -12.09 11.57
CA HIS A 156 -9.47 -12.02 11.84
C HIS A 156 -8.99 -10.57 11.92
N PRO A 157 -7.99 -10.27 12.77
CA PRO A 157 -7.42 -8.93 12.85
C PRO A 157 -6.75 -8.54 11.53
N LEU A 158 -6.89 -7.26 11.16
CA LEU A 158 -6.12 -6.69 10.06
C LEU A 158 -4.65 -6.58 10.48
N ILE A 159 -3.76 -7.26 9.77
CA ILE A 159 -2.31 -7.19 9.96
C ILE A 159 -1.73 -6.29 8.87
N ILE A 160 -1.13 -5.18 9.28
CA ILE A 160 -0.39 -4.27 8.40
C ILE A 160 1.10 -4.52 8.65
N ASN A 161 1.79 -5.08 7.66
CA ASN A 161 3.24 -5.36 7.70
C ASN A 161 4.05 -4.25 7.03
#